data_AF-A0A8S2XBR7-F1
#
_entry.id   AF-A0A8S2XBR7-F1
#
_cell.length_a   1.000
_cell.length_b   1.000
_cell.length_c   1.000
_cell.angle_alpha   90.00
_cell.angle_beta   90.00
_cell.angle_gamma   90.00
#
_symmetry.space_group_name_H-M   'P 1'
#
loop_
_entity.id
_entity.type
_entity.pdbx_description
1 polymer ?
#
loop_
_entity_poly.entity_id
_entity_poly.type
_entity_poly.pdbx_seq_one_letter_code
_entity_poly.pdbx_strand_id
1 'polypeptide(L)' 'MSILDRLLSTNHQLHVDEEKHIQVNKILTALIEDGIDKLHIVADYDYTLSRYEKNGQILPTTFGVIESCDKVRKQ' A
#
# COMPACT_ATOMS: atom_id res chain seq x y z
N MET A 1 -13.64 -17.05 13.20
CA MET A 1 -12.59 -16.01 13.16
C MET A 1 -12.41 -15.63 11.70
N SER A 2 -12.69 -14.37 11.37
CA SER A 2 -12.62 -13.85 10.00
C SER A 2 -11.17 -13.69 9.54
N ILE A 3 -10.95 -13.49 8.23
CA ILE A 3 -9.61 -13.22 7.70
C ILE A 3 -9.07 -11.89 8.23
N LEU A 4 -9.94 -10.89 8.42
CA LEU A 4 -9.58 -9.60 8.99
C LEU A 4 -9.09 -9.74 10.45
N ASP A 5 -9.79 -10.52 11.27
CA ASP A 5 -9.38 -10.77 12.66
C ASP A 5 -7.98 -11.39 12.74
N ARG A 6 -7.68 -12.33 11.82
CA ARG A 6 -6.36 -12.97 11.74
C ARG A 6 -5.27 -11.96 11.36
N LEU A 7 -5.53 -11.10 10.36
CA LEU A 7 -4.59 -10.08 9.92
C LEU A 7 -4.29 -9.06 11.03
N LEU A 8 -5.33 -8.59 11.73
CA LEU A 8 -5.17 -7.65 12.85
C LEU A 8 -4.44 -8.28 14.04
N SER A 9 -4.67 -9.56 14.33
CA SER A 9 -4.00 -10.24 15.45
C SER A 9 -2.51 -10.50 15.22
N THR A 10 -2.05 -10.49 13.97
CA THR A 10 -0.68 -10.86 13.59
C THR A 10 0.19 -9.68 13.16
N ASN A 11 -0.42 -8.52 12.85
CA ASN A 11 0.30 -7.35 12.35
C ASN A 11 -0.07 -6.09 13.12
N HIS A 12 0.82 -5.68 14.04
CA HIS A 12 0.64 -4.49 14.87
C HIS A 12 0.70 -3.15 14.14
N GLN A 13 1.12 -3.14 12.86
CA GLN A 13 1.10 -1.92 12.04
C GLN A 13 -0.24 -1.72 11.33
N LEU A 14 -1.08 -2.77 11.27
CA LEU A 14 -2.39 -2.71 10.64
C LEU A 14 -3.39 -2.07 11.61
N HIS A 15 -4.07 -1.03 11.13
CA HIS A 15 -5.12 -0.35 11.88
C HIS A 15 -6.36 -0.25 11.00
N VAL A 16 -7.52 -0.58 11.55
CA VAL A 16 -8.82 -0.46 10.89
C VAL A 16 -9.79 0.21 11.85
N ASP A 17 -10.48 1.26 11.38
CA ASP A 17 -11.51 1.94 12.15
C ASP A 17 -12.57 0.93 12.63
N GLU A 18 -12.92 0.96 13.92
CA GLU A 18 -13.88 0.01 14.51
C GLU A 18 -15.22 0.03 13.77
N GLU A 19 -15.72 1.22 13.41
CA GLU A 19 -16.97 1.40 12.66
C GLU A 19 -16.93 0.75 11.27
N LYS A 20 -15.74 0.57 10.68
CA LYS A 20 -15.56 -0.02 9.34
C LYS A 20 -15.21 -1.50 9.37
N HIS A 21 -14.97 -2.09 10.54
CA HIS A 21 -14.50 -3.47 10.67
C HIS A 21 -15.41 -4.47 9.93
N ILE A 22 -16.73 -4.34 10.09
CA ILE A 22 -17.72 -5.19 9.42
C ILE A 22 -17.67 -4.99 7.89
N GLN A 23 -17.53 -3.74 7.44
CA GLN A 23 -17.48 -3.41 6.02
C GLN A 23 -16.22 -3.95 5.35
N VAL A 24 -15.06 -3.76 5.97
CA VAL A 24 -13.78 -4.29 5.47
C VAL A 24 -13.83 -5.81 5.36
N ASN A 25 -14.39 -6.48 6.37
CA ASN A 25 -14.53 -7.93 6.31
C ASN A 25 -15.44 -8.39 5.15
N LYS A 26 -16.56 -7.70 4.89
CA LYS A 26 -17.42 -8.00 3.72
C LYS A 26 -16.68 -7.82 2.40
N ILE A 27 -15.91 -6.74 2.25
CA ILE A 27 -15.12 -6.48 1.03
C ILE A 27 -14.07 -7.57 0.83
N LEU A 28 -13.34 -7.97 1.88
CA LEU A 28 -12.36 -9.05 1.81
C LEU A 28 -12.99 -10.39 1.43
N THR A 29 -14.16 -10.72 2.00
CA THR A 29 -14.91 -11.92 1.60
C THR A 29 -15.30 -11.87 0.13
N ALA A 30 -15.85 -10.75 -0.34
CA ALA A 30 -16.23 -10.59 -1.75
C ALA A 30 -15.03 -10.74 -2.69
N LEU A 31 -13.88 -10.14 -2.38
CA LEU A 31 -12.66 -10.28 -3.19
C LEU A 31 -12.19 -11.74 -3.33
N ILE A 32 -12.37 -12.55 -2.28
CA ILE A 32 -12.02 -13.98 -2.30
C ILE A 32 -13.04 -14.77 -3.13
N GLU A 33 -14.34 -14.53 -2.92
CA GLU A 33 -15.43 -15.25 -3.60
C GLU A 33 -15.51 -14.92 -5.09
N ASP A 34 -15.25 -13.66 -5.47
CA ASP A 34 -15.29 -13.18 -6.84
C ASP A 34 -14.07 -13.62 -7.67
N GLY A 35 -12.95 -13.93 -7.01
CA GLY A 35 -11.76 -14.51 -7.63
C GLY A 35 -10.99 -13.57 -8.56
N ILE A 36 -9.99 -14.13 -9.23
CA ILE A 36 -9.01 -13.37 -10.03
C ILE A 36 -9.63 -12.66 -11.23
N ASP A 37 -10.67 -13.23 -11.84
CA ASP A 37 -11.30 -12.70 -13.05
C ASP A 37 -12.01 -11.36 -12.83
N LYS A 38 -12.33 -11.05 -11.57
CA LYS A 38 -12.97 -9.79 -11.16
C LYS A 38 -12.04 -8.87 -10.36
N LEU A 39 -10.78 -9.26 -10.16
CA LEU A 39 -9.81 -8.48 -9.41
C LEU A 39 -9.01 -7.56 -10.33
N HIS A 40 -8.95 -6.27 -9.99
CA HIS A 40 -8.05 -5.30 -10.61
C HIS A 40 -7.32 -4.49 -9.54
N ILE A 41 -6.05 -4.18 -9.77
CA ILE A 41 -5.21 -3.41 -8.84
C ILE A 41 -4.94 -2.04 -9.45
N VAL A 42 -5.35 -0.98 -8.76
CA VAL A 42 -4.99 0.41 -9.07
C VAL A 42 -4.19 0.94 -7.88
N ALA A 43 -2.96 1.36 -8.12
CA ALA A 43 -2.06 1.84 -7.07
C ALA A 43 -1.28 3.06 -7.54
N ASP A 44 -0.98 3.95 -6.59
CA ASP A 44 0.04 4.97 -6.76
C ASP A 44 1.45 4.34 -6.71
N TYR A 45 2.47 5.03 -7.23
CA TYR A 45 3.84 4.53 -7.26
C TYR A 45 4.67 5.07 -6.09
N ASP A 46 4.85 6.39 -6.00
CA ASP A 46 5.76 6.99 -5.04
C ASP A 46 5.26 6.79 -3.60
N TYR A 47 6.13 6.25 -2.74
CA TYR A 47 5.87 5.95 -1.33
C TYR A 47 4.74 4.95 -1.04
N THR A 48 4.06 4.46 -2.08
CA THR A 48 3.09 3.36 -2.01
C THR A 48 3.73 2.05 -2.43
N LEU A 49 4.29 2.00 -3.65
CA LEU A 49 5.09 0.87 -4.13
C LEU A 49 6.58 1.09 -3.87
N SER A 50 7.05 2.33 -4.00
CA SER A 50 8.42 2.68 -3.62
C SER A 50 8.52 2.89 -2.10
N ARG A 51 9.69 2.60 -1.53
CA ARG A 51 9.90 2.68 -0.09
C ARG A 51 9.95 4.15 0.35
N TYR A 52 9.26 4.51 1.43
CA TYR A 52 9.29 5.85 2.01
C TYR A 52 10.64 6.20 2.65
N GLU A 53 11.22 5.30 3.45
CA GLU A 53 12.39 5.59 4.28
C GLU A 53 13.35 4.39 4.38
N LYS A 54 14.66 4.66 4.48
CA LYS A 54 15.68 3.65 4.79
C LYS A 54 16.77 4.23 5.70
N ASN A 55 16.97 3.62 6.87
CA ASN A 55 17.97 3.99 7.88
C ASN A 55 17.88 5.46 8.37
N GLY A 56 16.68 5.95 8.66
CA GLY A 56 16.35 7.31 9.07
C GLY A 56 16.30 8.34 7.92
N GLN A 57 16.54 7.94 6.68
CA GLN A 57 16.54 8.84 5.52
C GLN A 57 15.32 8.60 4.62
N ILE A 58 14.57 9.68 4.35
CA ILE A 58 13.48 9.66 3.38
C ILE A 58 14.08 9.46 1.98
N LEU A 59 13.53 8.50 1.24
CA LEU A 59 13.98 8.17 -0.10
C LEU A 59 13.35 9.10 -1.14
N PRO A 60 13.98 9.31 -2.31
CA PRO A 60 13.45 10.21 -3.32
C PRO A 60 12.19 9.65 -3.99
N THR A 61 11.29 10.55 -4.37
CA THR A 61 10.22 10.27 -5.35
C THR A 61 10.80 10.04 -6.74
N THR A 62 9.96 9.62 -7.68
CA THR A 62 10.30 9.55 -9.11
C THR A 62 10.87 10.87 -9.63
N PHE A 63 10.24 11.99 -9.28
CA PHE A 63 10.76 13.33 -9.63
C PHE A 63 12.11 13.62 -8.95
N GLY A 64 12.27 13.27 -7.67
CA GLY A 64 13.52 13.47 -6.93
C GLY A 64 14.70 12.70 -7.55
N VAL A 65 14.44 11.48 -8.08
CA VAL A 65 15.45 10.72 -8.82
C VAL A 65 15.89 11.48 -10.08
N ILE A 66 14.94 12.05 -10.83
CA ILE A 66 15.24 12.82 -12.04
C ILE A 66 16.04 14.08 -11.72
N GLU A 67 15.65 14.84 -10.69
CA GLU A 67 16.37 16.05 -10.27
C GLU A 67 17.80 15.76 -9.81
N SER A 68 18.03 14.60 -9.18
CA SER A 68 19.36 14.20 -8.74
C SER A 68 20.29 13.81 -9.90
N CYS A 69 19.77 13.70 -11.13
CA CYS A 69 20.54 13.33 -12.30
C CYS A 69 21.28 14.54 -12.89
N ASP A 70 22.61 14.55 -12.76
CA ASP A 70 23.48 15.61 -13.31
C ASP A 70 23.33 15.84 -14.82
N LYS A 71 22.90 14.81 -15.57
CA LYS A 71 22.67 14.90 -17.02
C LYS A 71 21.40 15.67 -17.40
N VAL A 72 20.43 15.72 -16.50
CA VAL A 72 19.16 16.42 -16.70
C VAL A 72 19.28 17.88 -16.24
N ARG A 73 19.99 18.15 -15.15
CA ARG A 73 20.19 19.50 -14.60
C ARG A 73 21.04 20.44 -15.46
N LYS A 74 21.83 19.93 -16.41
CA LYS A 74 22.76 20.71 -17.25
C LYS A 74 22.20 21.04 -18.65
N GLN A 75 20.89 20.95 -18.86
CA GLN A 75 20.23 21.37 -20.11
C GLN A 75 19.66 22.77 -20.00
#